data_AF-A0A1Z8Q6Q3-F1
#
_entry.id   AF-A0A1Z8Q6Q3-F1
#
_cell.length_a   1.000
_cell.length_b   1.000
_cell.length_c   1.000
_cell.angle_alpha   90.00
_cell.angle_beta   90.00
_cell.angle_gamma   90.00
#
_symmetry.space_group_name_H-M   'P 1'
#
loop_
_entity.id
_entity.type
_entity.pdbx_description
1 polymer ?
#
loop_
_entity_poly.entity_id
_entity_poly.type
_entity_poly.pdbx_seq_one_letter_code
_entity_poly.pdbx_strand_id
1 'polypeptide(L)'
;MRYLEAYEIIDAGLTKSQLGFPVTEPLKAQFFDNVVNDIGVRTVKKESSETFTTTKTKSYTLTSANASNKIFKVEYDTAIVPFVDGSVINVNIADNDVSNLGYYYVEDRNKSGSITAGTSANPVAITSASHGLSTGDFIVISGIGGLKPSATESSQINGKRFSITNTGTNTYTIPVDGSSYSTAYVSSTGEWVLDNKAIKFNKNVDAGKTLTIYYYSLPIAKTNSESAIDLPNTLITSAIHHTLGHFLMLDGQLQLGSGHIGMGKTMEQDYLKTHQTRKATYDTIPVPLQDFIY
;
A
#
# COMPACT_ATOMS: atom_id res chain seq x y z
N MET A 1 17.20 6.10 11.56
CA MET A 1 17.67 4.73 11.29
C MET A 1 17.28 4.37 9.86
N ARG A 2 18.20 3.74 9.11
CA ARG A 2 17.96 3.20 7.75
C ARG A 2 17.46 1.76 7.83
N TYR A 3 16.85 1.27 6.75
CA TYR A 3 16.40 -0.13 6.68
C TYR A 3 17.55 -1.12 6.85
N LEU A 4 18.72 -0.85 6.25
CA LEU A 4 19.92 -1.68 6.41
C LEU A 4 20.30 -1.87 7.88
N GLU A 5 20.40 -0.77 8.63
CA GLU A 5 20.74 -0.80 10.07
C GLU A 5 19.72 -1.63 10.87
N ALA A 6 18.42 -1.51 10.55
CA ALA A 6 17.38 -2.29 11.21
C ALA A 6 17.51 -3.79 10.90
N TYR A 7 17.85 -4.16 9.66
CA TYR A 7 18.05 -5.56 9.28
C TYR A 7 19.26 -6.19 9.96
N GLU A 8 20.35 -5.44 10.13
CA GLU A 8 21.53 -5.89 10.86
C GLU A 8 21.21 -6.14 12.35
N ILE A 9 20.40 -5.28 12.97
CA ILE A 9 19.93 -5.48 14.35
C ILE A 9 19.05 -6.73 14.45
N ILE A 10 18.17 -6.97 13.47
CA ILE A 10 17.35 -8.18 13.42
C ILE A 10 18.22 -9.43 13.30
N ASP A 11 19.22 -9.43 12.41
CA ASP A 11 20.16 -10.55 12.27
C ASP A 11 20.90 -10.82 13.57
N ALA A 12 21.45 -9.77 14.21
CA ALA A 12 22.14 -9.90 15.47
C ALA A 12 21.23 -10.47 16.58
N GLY A 13 19.95 -10.08 16.58
CA GLY A 13 18.94 -10.58 17.51
C GLY A 13 18.58 -12.05 17.29
N LEU A 14 18.52 -12.52 16.04
CA LEU A 14 18.14 -13.89 15.69
C LEU A 14 19.31 -14.87 15.67
N THR A 15 20.55 -14.39 15.52
CA THR A 15 21.76 -15.24 15.45
C THR A 15 21.90 -16.13 16.69
N LYS A 16 21.48 -15.65 17.87
CA LYS A 16 21.54 -16.41 19.12
C LYS A 16 20.45 -17.48 19.24
N SER A 17 19.38 -17.39 18.45
CA SER A 17 18.18 -18.20 18.61
C SER A 17 18.19 -19.51 17.82
N GLN A 18 19.24 -19.77 17.02
CA GLN A 18 19.42 -21.02 16.26
C GLN A 18 18.19 -21.44 15.45
N LEU A 19 17.61 -20.51 14.68
CA LEU A 19 16.40 -20.77 13.90
C LEU A 19 16.60 -21.92 12.91
N GLY A 20 15.56 -22.75 12.74
CA GLY A 20 15.54 -23.89 11.83
C GLY A 20 15.40 -23.52 10.34
N PHE A 21 15.44 -22.24 9.99
CA PHE A 21 15.33 -21.74 8.63
C PHE A 21 16.26 -20.55 8.37
N PRO A 22 16.70 -20.34 7.12
CA PRO A 22 17.54 -19.22 6.77
C PRO A 22 16.75 -17.90 6.78
N VAL A 23 17.22 -16.93 7.56
CA VAL A 23 16.69 -15.56 7.56
C VAL A 23 17.33 -14.77 6.42
N THR A 24 16.74 -14.87 5.23
CA THR A 24 17.23 -14.15 4.05
C THR A 24 16.82 -12.67 4.08
N GLU A 25 17.55 -11.81 3.37
CA GLU A 25 17.21 -10.39 3.27
C GLU A 25 15.80 -10.14 2.68
N PRO A 26 15.35 -10.83 1.62
CA PRO A 26 13.98 -10.69 1.13
C PRO A 26 12.93 -11.04 2.19
N LEU A 27 13.19 -12.06 3.01
CA LEU A 27 12.28 -12.47 4.07
C LEU A 27 12.22 -11.40 5.18
N LYS A 28 13.36 -10.84 5.59
CA LYS A 28 13.40 -9.70 6.54
C LYS A 28 12.67 -8.49 6.00
N ALA A 29 12.90 -8.13 4.75
CA ALA A 29 12.20 -7.03 4.11
C ALA A 29 10.69 -7.24 4.15
N GLN A 30 10.21 -8.43 3.80
CA GLN A 30 8.78 -8.73 3.86
C GLN A 30 8.20 -8.59 5.28
N PHE A 31 8.85 -9.15 6.29
CA PHE A 31 8.32 -9.09 7.66
C PHE A 31 8.44 -7.69 8.27
N PHE A 32 9.63 -7.08 8.20
CA PHE A 32 9.90 -5.80 8.82
C PHE A 32 9.13 -4.66 8.16
N ASP A 33 9.11 -4.59 6.82
CA ASP A 33 8.44 -3.49 6.13
C ASP A 33 6.92 -3.53 6.35
N ASN A 34 6.34 -4.73 6.42
CA ASN A 34 4.93 -4.91 6.77
C ASN A 34 4.64 -4.40 8.18
N VAL A 35 5.51 -4.70 9.15
CA VAL A 35 5.39 -4.20 10.52
C VAL A 35 5.55 -2.68 10.58
N VAL A 36 6.50 -2.10 9.83
CA VAL A 36 6.67 -0.65 9.73
C VAL A 36 5.39 0.02 9.22
N ASN A 37 4.79 -0.53 8.15
CA ASN A 37 3.55 -0.01 7.59
C ASN A 37 2.37 -0.11 8.57
N ASP A 38 2.21 -1.26 9.23
CA ASP A 38 1.17 -1.48 10.24
C ASP A 38 1.30 -0.50 11.41
N ILE A 39 2.50 -0.37 11.99
CA ILE A 39 2.77 0.54 13.10
C ILE A 39 2.55 2.00 12.67
N GLY A 40 3.00 2.38 11.48
CA GLY A 40 2.85 3.75 10.97
C GLY A 40 1.38 4.16 10.87
N VAL A 41 0.54 3.32 10.28
CA VAL A 41 -0.89 3.60 10.13
C VAL A 41 -1.62 3.51 11.48
N ARG A 42 -1.28 2.52 12.32
CA ARG A 42 -1.95 2.30 13.61
C ARG A 42 -1.62 3.37 14.65
N THR A 43 -0.35 3.78 14.74
CA THR A 43 0.14 4.59 15.87
C THR A 43 0.43 6.04 15.49
N VAL A 44 1.15 6.28 14.39
CA VAL A 44 1.53 7.63 13.97
C VAL A 44 0.33 8.39 13.40
N LYS A 45 -0.54 7.70 12.63
CA LYS A 45 -1.76 8.27 12.02
C LYS A 45 -1.49 9.58 11.29
N LYS A 46 -0.48 9.58 10.41
CA LYS A 46 -0.08 10.76 9.63
C LYS A 46 -1.17 11.11 8.63
N GLU A 47 -1.89 12.19 8.87
CA GLU A 47 -2.99 12.66 8.00
C GLU A 47 -2.45 13.13 6.65
N SER A 48 -3.17 12.77 5.59
CA SER A 48 -2.94 13.24 4.23
C SER A 48 -4.28 13.33 3.48
N SER A 49 -4.27 13.98 2.33
CA SER A 49 -5.45 14.11 1.49
C SER A 49 -5.11 14.12 0.02
N GLU A 50 -6.06 13.67 -0.80
CA GLU A 50 -5.99 13.77 -2.26
C GLU A 50 -7.24 14.47 -2.78
N THR A 51 -7.06 15.46 -3.65
CA THR A 51 -8.15 16.27 -4.20
C THR A 51 -8.28 16.01 -5.69
N PHE A 52 -9.52 15.79 -6.13
CA PHE A 52 -9.90 15.53 -7.51
C PHE A 52 -10.87 16.61 -8.00
N THR A 53 -10.79 16.92 -9.28
CA THR A 53 -11.90 17.55 -10.00
C THR A 53 -12.83 16.46 -10.49
N THR A 54 -14.10 16.51 -10.11
CA THR A 54 -15.03 15.45 -10.43
C THR A 54 -15.45 15.45 -11.89
N THR A 55 -15.80 14.27 -12.38
CA THR A 55 -16.35 13.96 -13.70
C THR A 55 -17.57 13.09 -13.45
N LYS A 56 -18.44 12.90 -14.44
CA LYS A 56 -19.68 12.11 -14.25
C LYS A 56 -19.37 10.61 -14.17
N THR A 57 -18.80 10.18 -13.05
CA THR A 57 -18.38 8.81 -12.75
C THR A 57 -18.71 8.46 -11.30
N LYS A 58 -18.66 7.17 -10.97
CA LYS A 58 -18.83 6.66 -9.61
C LYS A 58 -17.51 6.34 -8.93
N SER A 59 -16.37 6.38 -9.62
CA SER A 59 -15.11 5.81 -9.12
C SER A 59 -13.95 6.78 -9.28
N TYR A 60 -13.19 6.95 -8.21
CA TYR A 60 -11.98 7.78 -8.15
C TYR A 60 -10.84 6.98 -7.54
N THR A 61 -9.83 6.69 -8.35
CA THR A 61 -8.66 5.93 -7.93
C THR A 61 -7.63 6.87 -7.29
N LEU A 62 -7.21 6.53 -6.07
CA LEU A 62 -6.14 7.22 -5.35
C LEU A 62 -4.80 7.00 -6.05
N THR A 63 -4.14 8.11 -6.38
CA THR A 63 -2.88 8.11 -7.11
C THR A 63 -1.67 8.07 -6.19
N SER A 64 -1.84 8.56 -4.95
CA SER A 64 -0.76 8.55 -3.95
C SER A 64 -0.34 7.11 -3.60
N ALA A 65 0.96 6.81 -3.73
CA ALA A 65 1.52 5.51 -3.35
C ALA A 65 1.35 5.22 -1.84
N ASN A 66 1.32 6.27 -1.03
CA ASN A 66 1.18 6.18 0.43
C ASN A 66 -0.30 6.21 0.87
N ALA A 67 -1.26 6.19 -0.05
CA ALA A 67 -2.67 6.08 0.29
C ALA A 67 -2.95 4.73 0.97
N SER A 68 -3.50 4.79 2.19
CA SER A 68 -3.99 3.62 2.91
C SER A 68 -5.51 3.46 2.74
N ASN A 69 -6.02 2.31 3.18
CA ASN A 69 -7.44 2.04 3.29
C ASN A 69 -8.11 2.71 4.50
N LYS A 70 -7.36 3.42 5.34
CA LYS A 70 -7.88 4.13 6.51
C LYS A 70 -8.34 5.53 6.12
N ILE A 71 -9.42 5.56 5.35
CA ILE A 71 -10.15 6.77 5.00
C ILE A 71 -10.94 7.23 6.23
N PHE A 72 -10.75 8.46 6.65
CA PHE A 72 -11.44 9.00 7.82
C PHE A 72 -12.41 10.14 7.49
N LYS A 73 -12.27 10.75 6.31
CA LYS A 73 -13.19 11.80 5.84
C LYS A 73 -13.20 11.89 4.32
N VAL A 74 -14.38 12.08 3.75
CA VAL A 74 -14.55 12.40 2.32
C VAL A 74 -15.43 13.63 2.24
N GLU A 75 -14.97 14.63 1.49
CA GLU A 75 -15.70 15.88 1.25
C GLU A 75 -15.98 16.02 -0.25
N TYR A 76 -17.24 16.26 -0.60
CA TYR A 76 -17.71 16.55 -1.94
C TYR A 76 -18.35 17.93 -1.96
N ASP A 77 -17.76 18.85 -2.71
CA ASP A 77 -18.18 20.25 -2.81
C ASP A 77 -18.45 20.90 -1.43
N THR A 78 -17.51 20.71 -0.50
CA THR A 78 -17.55 21.12 0.93
C THR A 78 -18.49 20.32 1.85
N ALA A 79 -19.37 19.48 1.31
CA ALA A 79 -20.23 18.61 2.11
C ALA A 79 -19.51 17.32 2.49
N ILE A 80 -19.65 16.89 3.75
CA ILE A 80 -19.14 15.59 4.19
C ILE A 80 -20.01 14.49 3.60
N VAL A 81 -19.39 13.54 2.91
CA VAL A 81 -20.06 12.36 2.37
C VAL A 81 -19.99 11.24 3.41
N PRO A 82 -21.13 10.62 3.80
CA PRO A 82 -21.12 9.51 4.73
C PRO A 82 -20.54 8.23 4.10
N PHE A 83 -19.91 7.42 4.94
CA PHE A 83 -19.50 6.06 4.58
C PHE A 83 -20.74 5.16 4.47
N VAL A 84 -20.78 4.34 3.42
CA VAL A 84 -21.78 3.29 3.22
C VAL A 84 -21.07 1.96 3.00
N ASP A 85 -21.72 0.86 3.38
CA ASP A 85 -21.17 -0.47 3.13
C ASP A 85 -21.28 -0.82 1.63
N GLY A 86 -20.22 -1.41 1.06
CA GLY A 86 -20.20 -1.82 -0.34
C GLY A 86 -21.21 -2.94 -0.69
N SER A 87 -21.81 -3.61 0.29
CA SER A 87 -22.93 -4.52 0.07
C SER A 87 -24.25 -3.79 -0.23
N VAL A 88 -24.35 -2.50 0.12
CA VAL A 88 -25.49 -1.63 -0.20
C VAL A 88 -25.35 -1.03 -1.61
N ILE A 89 -24.48 -1.59 -2.46
CA ILE A 89 -24.40 -1.20 -3.86
C ILE A 89 -25.75 -1.51 -4.51
N ASN A 90 -26.41 -0.44 -4.90
CA ASN A 90 -27.66 -0.49 -5.62
C ASN A 90 -27.43 -1.10 -7.01
N VAL A 91 -27.71 -2.40 -7.14
CA VAL A 91 -27.72 -3.07 -8.45
C VAL A 91 -29.04 -2.73 -9.13
N ASN A 92 -28.98 -2.17 -10.35
CA ASN A 92 -30.15 -1.81 -11.17
C ASN A 92 -31.05 -0.68 -10.64
N ILE A 93 -30.54 0.19 -9.76
CA ILE A 93 -31.24 1.43 -9.37
C ILE A 93 -30.63 2.58 -10.15
N ALA A 94 -31.48 3.44 -10.73
CA ALA A 94 -31.01 4.59 -11.45
C ALA A 94 -30.48 5.66 -10.48
N ASP A 95 -29.49 6.44 -10.90
CA ASP A 95 -28.81 7.40 -10.01
C ASP A 95 -29.78 8.44 -9.39
N ASN A 96 -30.86 8.76 -10.10
CA ASN A 96 -31.91 9.68 -9.67
C ASN A 96 -32.80 9.12 -8.55
N ASP A 97 -32.83 7.79 -8.38
CA ASP A 97 -33.60 7.14 -7.32
C ASP A 97 -32.78 7.03 -6.02
N VAL A 98 -31.53 7.51 -6.02
CA VAL A 98 -30.64 7.53 -4.86
C VAL A 98 -30.58 8.95 -4.29
N SER A 99 -31.31 9.17 -3.20
CA SER A 99 -31.47 10.49 -2.57
C SER A 99 -30.12 11.06 -2.07
N ASN A 100 -29.37 10.29 -1.28
CA ASN A 100 -28.15 10.76 -0.65
C ASN A 100 -26.90 10.15 -1.27
N LEU A 101 -25.84 10.97 -1.41
CA LEU A 101 -24.54 10.48 -1.82
C LEU A 101 -23.88 9.74 -0.65
N GLY A 102 -23.33 8.57 -0.92
CA GLY A 102 -22.55 7.78 0.04
C GLY A 102 -21.31 7.23 -0.64
N TYR A 103 -20.24 7.04 0.13
CA TYR A 103 -18.99 6.50 -0.39
C TYR A 103 -18.62 5.16 0.27
N TYR A 104 -17.91 4.32 -0.48
CA TYR A 104 -17.26 3.12 0.03
C TYR A 104 -15.87 2.99 -0.58
N TYR A 105 -14.99 2.29 0.11
CA TYR A 105 -13.62 2.06 -0.34
C TYR A 105 -13.49 0.68 -0.97
N VAL A 106 -12.77 0.59 -2.08
CA VAL A 106 -12.50 -0.67 -2.78
C VAL A 106 -11.01 -0.79 -3.12
N GLU A 107 -10.47 -1.98 -2.89
CA GLU A 107 -9.18 -2.42 -3.44
C GLU A 107 -9.44 -3.41 -4.56
N ASP A 108 -9.40 -2.93 -5.80
CA ASP A 108 -9.58 -3.76 -6.97
C ASP A 108 -8.26 -4.50 -7.26
N ARG A 109 -8.21 -5.78 -6.86
CA ARG A 109 -7.11 -6.73 -7.13
C ARG A 109 -7.53 -7.94 -7.97
N ASN A 110 -8.60 -7.77 -8.75
CA ASN A 110 -9.26 -8.86 -9.48
C ASN A 110 -8.59 -9.23 -10.82
N LYS A 111 -7.53 -8.53 -11.23
CA LYS A 111 -6.78 -8.81 -12.45
C LYS A 111 -5.32 -9.07 -12.11
N SER A 112 -4.74 -10.04 -12.79
CA SER A 112 -3.32 -10.34 -12.78
C SER A 112 -2.90 -10.89 -14.13
N GLY A 113 -1.60 -10.90 -14.39
CA GLY A 113 -1.06 -11.48 -15.61
C GLY A 113 0.44 -11.70 -15.55
N SER A 114 0.93 -12.65 -16.34
CA SER A 114 2.35 -12.92 -16.47
C SER A 114 3.01 -11.91 -17.40
N ILE A 115 4.24 -11.52 -17.09
CA ILE A 115 5.07 -10.68 -17.94
C ILE A 115 5.86 -11.59 -18.88
N THR A 116 5.87 -11.27 -20.17
CA THR A 116 6.56 -12.07 -21.20
C THR A 116 7.71 -11.33 -21.86
N ALA A 117 7.74 -9.99 -21.75
CA ALA A 117 8.87 -9.17 -22.20
C ALA A 117 8.91 -7.84 -21.43
N GLY A 118 10.10 -7.23 -21.36
CA GLY A 118 10.28 -5.87 -20.88
C GLY A 118 11.50 -5.19 -21.50
N THR A 119 11.44 -3.87 -21.69
CA THR A 119 12.51 -3.09 -22.34
C THR A 119 13.26 -2.19 -21.35
N SER A 120 14.59 -2.10 -21.51
CA SER A 120 15.43 -1.11 -20.82
C SER A 120 15.32 0.25 -21.53
N ALA A 121 14.16 0.90 -21.38
CA ALA A 121 13.84 2.18 -22.02
C ALA A 121 13.31 3.19 -20.99
N ASN A 122 13.07 4.43 -21.42
CA ASN A 122 12.39 5.46 -20.64
C ASN A 122 11.16 5.98 -21.40
N PRO A 123 9.93 5.61 -20.98
CA PRO A 123 9.59 4.69 -19.89
C PRO A 123 9.88 3.22 -20.23
N VAL A 124 10.05 2.37 -19.21
CA VAL A 124 10.10 0.90 -19.37
C VAL A 124 8.79 0.41 -19.97
N ALA A 125 8.87 -0.32 -21.09
CA ALA A 125 7.72 -0.98 -21.71
C ALA A 125 7.65 -2.44 -21.28
N ILE A 126 6.45 -2.92 -20.95
CA ILE A 126 6.17 -4.29 -20.51
C ILE A 126 5.18 -4.92 -21.49
N THR A 127 5.42 -6.19 -21.82
CA THR A 127 4.51 -7.03 -22.60
C THR A 127 3.85 -8.06 -21.69
N SER A 128 2.52 -8.10 -21.71
CA SER A 128 1.70 -9.09 -21.03
C SER A 128 0.43 -9.31 -21.85
N ALA A 129 0.19 -10.53 -22.30
CA ALA A 129 -0.89 -10.82 -23.23
C ALA A 129 -2.27 -10.59 -22.61
N SER A 130 -3.16 -9.89 -23.33
CA SER A 130 -4.56 -9.66 -22.96
C SER A 130 -4.74 -9.13 -21.52
N HIS A 131 -3.90 -8.19 -21.11
CA HIS A 131 -3.84 -7.74 -19.72
C HIS A 131 -5.11 -7.01 -19.25
N GLY A 132 -5.91 -6.44 -20.16
CA GLY A 132 -7.17 -5.78 -19.82
C GLY A 132 -7.03 -4.57 -18.89
N LEU A 133 -5.84 -3.97 -18.83
CA LEU A 133 -5.53 -2.76 -18.07
C LEU A 133 -5.86 -1.51 -18.88
N SER A 134 -6.28 -0.46 -18.20
CA SER A 134 -6.53 0.87 -18.77
C SER A 134 -5.47 1.86 -18.29
N THR A 135 -5.16 2.88 -19.10
CA THR A 135 -4.29 3.97 -18.66
C THR A 135 -4.80 4.58 -17.36
N GLY A 136 -3.91 4.72 -16.37
CA GLY A 136 -4.24 5.17 -15.02
C GLY A 136 -4.50 4.06 -14.01
N ASP A 137 -4.61 2.80 -14.45
CA ASP A 137 -4.59 1.66 -13.52
C ASP A 137 -3.24 1.57 -12.81
N PHE A 138 -3.28 1.14 -11.55
CA PHE A 138 -2.12 0.85 -10.75
C PHE A 138 -1.89 -0.65 -10.66
N ILE A 139 -0.65 -1.08 -10.82
CA ILE A 139 -0.24 -2.47 -10.67
C ILE A 139 0.92 -2.59 -9.70
N VAL A 140 1.05 -3.76 -9.07
CA VAL A 140 2.26 -4.19 -8.37
C VAL A 140 2.90 -5.29 -9.20
N ILE A 141 4.19 -5.15 -9.49
CA ILE A 141 4.98 -6.15 -10.21
C ILE A 141 5.82 -6.95 -9.22
N SER A 142 5.89 -8.27 -9.38
CA SER A 142 6.72 -9.16 -8.57
C SER A 142 7.46 -10.15 -9.47
N GLY A 143 8.57 -10.71 -8.97
CA GLY A 143 9.27 -11.83 -9.62
C GLY A 143 9.96 -11.51 -10.95
N ILE A 144 10.12 -10.25 -11.34
CA ILE A 144 10.82 -9.90 -12.58
C ILE A 144 12.30 -10.26 -12.47
N GLY A 145 12.80 -10.98 -13.48
CA GLY A 145 14.22 -11.25 -13.68
C GLY A 145 14.83 -10.23 -14.63
N GLY A 146 16.02 -9.73 -14.29
CA GLY A 146 16.65 -8.64 -15.03
C GLY A 146 15.99 -7.28 -14.77
N LEU A 147 16.13 -6.34 -15.73
CA LEU A 147 15.66 -4.95 -15.62
C LEU A 147 16.11 -4.30 -14.31
N LYS A 148 17.42 -4.36 -14.07
CA LYS A 148 18.10 -3.80 -12.91
C LYS A 148 19.27 -2.93 -13.36
N PRO A 149 19.67 -1.91 -12.58
CA PRO A 149 20.81 -1.08 -12.93
C PRO A 149 22.12 -1.88 -12.97
N SER A 150 22.28 -2.88 -12.09
CA SER A 150 23.42 -3.83 -12.08
C SER A 150 23.00 -5.26 -11.73
N ALA A 151 23.83 -6.25 -12.10
CA ALA A 151 23.65 -7.66 -11.72
C ALA A 151 23.67 -7.90 -10.20
N THR A 152 24.34 -7.02 -9.45
CA THR A 152 24.45 -7.08 -7.98
C THR A 152 23.35 -6.30 -7.26
N GLU A 153 22.56 -5.51 -7.98
CA GLU A 153 21.54 -4.66 -7.39
C GLU A 153 20.15 -5.28 -7.47
N SER A 154 19.26 -4.82 -6.60
CA SER A 154 17.86 -5.21 -6.62
C SER A 154 17.10 -4.55 -7.78
N SER A 155 16.07 -5.23 -8.28
CA SER A 155 15.20 -4.64 -9.29
C SER A 155 14.49 -3.43 -8.70
N GLN A 156 14.49 -2.32 -9.43
CA GLN A 156 13.75 -1.13 -9.04
C GLN A 156 12.24 -1.26 -9.35
N ILE A 157 11.82 -2.37 -9.96
CA ILE A 157 10.45 -2.64 -10.39
C ILE A 157 9.74 -3.59 -9.41
N ASN A 158 10.43 -4.65 -8.95
CA ASN A 158 9.81 -5.64 -8.07
C ASN A 158 9.32 -5.05 -6.74
N GLY A 159 8.12 -5.44 -6.33
CA GLY A 159 7.47 -5.05 -5.08
C GLY A 159 6.97 -3.62 -5.06
N LYS A 160 7.02 -2.88 -6.18
CA LYS A 160 6.59 -1.49 -6.27
C LYS A 160 5.28 -1.34 -7.02
N ARG A 161 4.53 -0.31 -6.64
CA ARG A 161 3.26 0.09 -7.25
C ARG A 161 3.51 1.15 -8.32
N PHE A 162 3.01 0.93 -9.54
CA PHE A 162 3.17 1.85 -10.67
C PHE A 162 1.82 2.17 -11.32
N SER A 163 1.62 3.43 -11.69
CA SER A 163 0.57 3.79 -12.64
C SER A 163 1.00 3.38 -14.05
N ILE A 164 0.08 2.83 -14.82
CA ILE A 164 0.38 2.34 -16.17
C ILE A 164 -0.14 3.29 -17.24
N THR A 165 0.57 3.33 -18.37
CA THR A 165 0.03 3.85 -19.63
C THR A 165 -0.18 2.69 -20.59
N ASN A 166 -1.42 2.40 -20.95
CA ASN A 166 -1.74 1.35 -21.90
C ASN A 166 -1.30 1.80 -23.31
N THR A 167 -0.49 0.97 -23.99
CA THR A 167 0.00 1.23 -25.35
C THR A 167 -0.55 0.26 -26.39
N GLY A 168 -1.30 -0.75 -25.97
CA GLY A 168 -1.92 -1.75 -26.84
C GLY A 168 -2.50 -2.92 -26.04
N THR A 169 -3.21 -3.84 -26.69
CA THR A 169 -3.87 -4.98 -26.03
C THR A 169 -2.95 -5.87 -25.21
N ASN A 170 -1.66 -5.91 -25.57
CA ASN A 170 -0.65 -6.77 -24.96
C ASN A 170 0.52 -5.99 -24.36
N THR A 171 0.45 -4.65 -24.32
CA THR A 171 1.60 -3.81 -23.97
C THR A 171 1.18 -2.58 -23.19
N TYR A 172 1.99 -2.22 -22.20
CA TYR A 172 1.84 -1.00 -21.43
C TYR A 172 3.21 -0.49 -20.98
N THR A 173 3.29 0.75 -20.52
CA THR A 173 4.51 1.31 -19.95
C THR A 173 4.34 1.66 -18.47
N ILE A 174 5.44 1.63 -17.73
CA ILE A 174 5.53 2.09 -16.34
C ILE A 174 6.52 3.27 -16.26
N PRO A 175 6.30 4.26 -15.38
CA PRO A 175 7.09 5.49 -15.31
C PRO A 175 8.44 5.27 -14.60
N VAL A 176 9.22 4.31 -15.10
CA VAL A 176 10.56 3.99 -14.64
C VAL A 176 11.52 4.26 -15.78
N ASP A 177 12.60 4.99 -15.49
CA ASP A 177 13.72 5.16 -16.44
C ASP A 177 14.63 3.94 -16.35
N GLY A 178 14.49 3.03 -17.31
CA GLY A 178 15.33 1.84 -17.44
C GLY A 178 16.51 2.01 -18.37
N SER A 179 16.80 3.22 -18.87
CA SER A 179 17.83 3.44 -19.91
C SER A 179 19.24 3.08 -19.45
N SER A 180 19.48 3.11 -18.13
CA SER A 180 20.76 2.75 -17.51
C SER A 180 20.85 1.27 -17.09
N TYR A 181 19.83 0.46 -17.34
CA TYR A 181 19.81 -0.93 -16.90
C TYR A 181 20.81 -1.78 -17.68
N SER A 182 21.85 -2.26 -16.98
CA SER A 182 22.85 -3.18 -17.54
C SER A 182 22.37 -4.62 -17.64
N THR A 183 21.24 -4.96 -17.02
CA THR A 183 20.66 -6.31 -17.06
C THR A 183 19.38 -6.33 -17.90
N ALA A 184 19.40 -7.11 -18.99
CA ALA A 184 18.23 -7.33 -19.82
C ALA A 184 17.17 -8.17 -19.09
N TYR A 185 15.91 -8.01 -19.49
CA TYR A 185 14.80 -8.83 -19.02
C TYR A 185 15.08 -10.33 -19.24
N VAL A 186 14.76 -11.15 -18.23
CA VAL A 186 14.83 -12.62 -18.33
C VAL A 186 13.46 -13.14 -18.78
N SER A 187 13.44 -13.85 -19.91
CA SER A 187 12.22 -14.37 -20.54
C SER A 187 11.28 -15.09 -19.57
N SER A 188 9.99 -14.78 -19.66
CA SER A 188 8.91 -15.43 -18.90
C SER A 188 9.07 -15.36 -17.38
N THR A 189 9.71 -14.30 -16.90
CA THR A 189 9.77 -13.98 -15.47
C THR A 189 8.85 -12.81 -15.14
N GLY A 190 8.29 -12.85 -13.94
CA GLY A 190 7.52 -11.78 -13.35
C GLY A 190 6.03 -11.85 -13.64
N GLU A 191 5.28 -11.29 -12.70
CA GLU A 191 3.83 -11.18 -12.75
C GLU A 191 3.43 -9.78 -12.29
N TRP A 192 2.25 -9.34 -12.72
CA TRP A 192 1.62 -8.14 -12.22
C TRP A 192 0.26 -8.47 -11.61
N VAL A 193 -0.12 -7.70 -10.60
CA VAL A 193 -1.44 -7.73 -9.98
C VAL A 193 -1.98 -6.30 -9.94
N LEU A 194 -3.25 -6.11 -10.30
CA LEU A 194 -3.93 -4.83 -10.19
C LEU A 194 -3.99 -4.41 -8.71
N ASP A 195 -3.76 -3.13 -8.42
CA ASP A 195 -3.81 -2.54 -7.09
C ASP A 195 -4.47 -1.15 -7.14
N ASN A 196 -5.67 -1.11 -7.69
CA ASN A 196 -6.47 0.11 -7.73
C ASN A 196 -7.15 0.32 -6.38
N LYS A 197 -6.73 1.35 -5.65
CA LYS A 197 -7.35 1.80 -4.41
C LYS A 197 -8.30 2.93 -4.76
N ALA A 198 -9.60 2.72 -4.65
CA ALA A 198 -10.58 3.68 -5.14
C ALA A 198 -11.65 3.99 -4.10
N ILE A 199 -12.10 5.25 -4.12
CA ILE A 199 -13.38 5.64 -3.53
C ILE A 199 -14.44 5.48 -4.60
N LYS A 200 -15.46 4.70 -4.26
CA LYS A 200 -16.63 4.52 -5.10
C LYS A 200 -17.85 5.14 -4.44
N PHE A 201 -18.75 5.66 -5.26
CA PHE A 201 -20.00 6.28 -4.85
C PHE A 201 -21.20 5.41 -5.21
N ASN A 202 -22.25 5.50 -4.42
CA ASN A 202 -23.53 4.83 -4.70
C ASN A 202 -24.26 5.39 -5.94
N LYS A 203 -23.98 6.64 -6.32
CA LYS A 203 -24.45 7.28 -7.56
C LYS A 203 -23.33 8.06 -8.25
N ASN A 204 -23.53 8.44 -9.50
CA ASN A 204 -22.58 9.34 -10.19
C ASN A 204 -22.50 10.68 -9.45
N VAL A 205 -21.28 11.19 -9.31
CA VAL A 205 -21.06 12.57 -8.86
C VAL A 205 -21.17 13.55 -10.04
N ASP A 206 -21.53 14.79 -9.77
CA ASP A 206 -21.61 15.81 -10.82
C ASP A 206 -20.21 16.21 -11.28
N ALA A 207 -20.08 16.61 -12.54
CA ALA A 207 -18.80 17.06 -13.08
C ALA A 207 -18.45 18.47 -12.60
N GLY A 208 -17.15 18.76 -12.47
CA GLY A 208 -16.63 20.10 -12.18
C GLY A 208 -16.70 20.51 -10.70
N LYS A 209 -16.99 19.58 -9.79
CA LYS A 209 -16.96 19.79 -8.34
C LYS A 209 -15.62 19.36 -7.75
N THR A 210 -15.36 19.78 -6.52
CA THR A 210 -14.17 19.39 -5.77
C THR A 210 -14.48 18.17 -4.91
N LEU A 211 -13.70 17.10 -5.07
CA LEU A 211 -13.73 15.93 -4.20
C LEU A 211 -12.41 15.85 -3.44
N THR A 212 -12.45 15.88 -2.11
CA THR A 212 -11.25 15.71 -1.27
C THR A 212 -11.40 14.48 -0.39
N ILE A 213 -10.42 13.58 -0.46
CA ILE A 213 -10.39 12.32 0.27
C ILE A 213 -9.27 12.40 1.30
N TYR A 214 -9.60 12.25 2.57
CA TYR A 214 -8.67 12.31 3.69
C TYR A 214 -8.41 10.92 4.26
N TYR A 215 -7.14 10.59 4.43
CA TYR A 215 -6.70 9.27 4.85
C TYR A 215 -5.46 9.34 5.74
N TYR A 216 -5.23 8.31 6.54
CA TYR A 216 -3.95 8.13 7.21
C TYR A 216 -2.95 7.56 6.22
N SER A 217 -1.89 8.31 5.93
CA SER A 217 -0.84 7.89 5.01
C SER A 217 -0.02 6.73 5.58
N LEU A 218 0.33 5.79 4.69
CA LEU A 218 1.38 4.80 4.93
C LEU A 218 2.73 5.52 5.10
N PRO A 219 3.66 4.94 5.87
CA PRO A 219 5.06 5.36 5.85
C PRO A 219 5.58 5.43 4.41
N ILE A 220 6.50 6.38 4.16
CA ILE A 220 7.14 6.49 2.86
C ILE A 220 7.78 5.15 2.48
N ALA A 221 7.38 4.61 1.33
CA ALA A 221 7.94 3.39 0.79
C ALA A 221 9.45 3.52 0.58
N LYS A 222 10.21 2.51 1.02
CA LYS A 222 11.66 2.47 0.81
C LYS A 222 11.99 2.32 -0.67
N THR A 223 13.02 3.02 -1.15
CA THR A 223 13.49 2.87 -2.53
C THR A 223 14.60 1.82 -2.64
N ASN A 224 15.39 1.69 -1.58
CA ASN A 224 16.49 0.74 -1.37
C ASN A 224 16.72 0.52 0.14
N SER A 225 17.66 -0.35 0.52
CA SER A 225 18.02 -0.62 1.92
C SER A 225 18.65 0.59 2.65
N GLU A 226 19.20 1.55 1.91
CA GLU A 226 19.74 2.81 2.45
C GLU A 226 18.66 3.85 2.78
N SER A 227 17.40 3.59 2.42
CA SER A 227 16.30 4.50 2.70
C SER A 227 16.11 4.68 4.21
N ALA A 228 15.77 5.90 4.62
CA ALA A 228 15.38 6.16 6.00
C ALA A 228 14.00 5.54 6.29
N ILE A 229 13.82 5.01 7.50
CA ILE A 229 12.53 4.50 7.95
C ILE A 229 11.66 5.70 8.37
N ASP A 230 10.49 5.87 7.76
CA ASP A 230 9.53 6.94 8.08
C ASP A 230 8.70 6.60 9.33
N LEU A 231 9.40 6.40 10.46
CA LEU A 231 8.82 6.21 11.78
C LEU A 231 9.67 6.92 12.86
N PRO A 232 9.05 7.36 13.96
CA PRO A 232 9.77 7.79 15.16
C PRO A 232 10.68 6.68 15.72
N ASN A 233 11.84 7.05 16.26
CA ASN A 233 12.86 6.09 16.74
C ASN A 233 12.30 5.03 17.71
N THR A 234 11.44 5.41 18.66
CA THR A 234 10.79 4.47 19.59
C THR A 234 9.96 3.42 18.87
N LEU A 235 9.27 3.81 17.80
CA LEU A 235 8.44 2.94 16.99
C LEU A 235 9.27 2.08 16.02
N ILE A 236 10.44 2.56 15.59
CA ILE A 236 11.40 1.72 14.86
C ILE A 236 11.88 0.58 15.75
N THR A 237 12.22 0.85 17.02
CA THR A 237 12.59 -0.19 17.98
C THR A 237 11.43 -1.16 18.24
N SER A 238 10.19 -0.66 18.31
CA SER A 238 9.00 -1.52 18.38
C SER A 238 8.91 -2.44 17.16
N ALA A 239 9.09 -1.90 15.95
CA ALA A 239 9.03 -2.67 14.71
C ALA A 239 10.06 -3.81 14.67
N ILE A 240 11.27 -3.55 15.18
CA ILE A 240 12.32 -4.56 15.32
C ILE A 240 11.87 -5.67 16.27
N HIS A 241 11.33 -5.32 17.44
CA HIS A 241 10.82 -6.31 18.40
C HIS A 241 9.66 -7.14 17.84
N HIS A 242 8.72 -6.51 17.13
CA HIS A 242 7.64 -7.23 16.45
C HIS A 242 8.18 -8.22 15.43
N THR A 243 9.18 -7.81 14.64
CA THR A 243 9.81 -8.65 13.62
C THR A 243 10.57 -9.83 14.24
N LEU A 244 11.36 -9.59 15.28
CA LEU A 244 12.03 -10.64 16.05
C LEU A 244 11.00 -11.64 16.60
N GLY A 245 9.92 -11.13 17.19
CA GLY A 245 8.84 -11.96 17.72
C GLY A 245 8.21 -12.85 16.66
N HIS A 246 7.91 -12.31 15.47
CA HIS A 246 7.35 -13.10 14.37
C HIS A 246 8.29 -14.21 13.90
N PHE A 247 9.58 -13.94 13.75
CA PHE A 247 10.55 -14.97 13.35
C PHE A 247 10.70 -16.08 14.39
N LEU A 248 10.74 -15.73 15.67
CA LEU A 248 10.82 -16.71 16.76
C LEU A 248 9.55 -17.55 16.87
N MET A 249 8.38 -16.93 16.69
CA MET A 249 7.11 -17.67 16.67
C MET A 249 7.01 -18.62 15.48
N LEU A 250 7.52 -18.20 14.31
CA LEU A 250 7.57 -19.05 13.12
C LEU A 250 8.45 -20.30 13.33
N ASP A 251 9.53 -20.16 14.11
CA ASP A 251 10.42 -21.27 14.51
C ASP A 251 9.81 -22.18 15.60
N GLY A 252 8.70 -21.76 16.23
CA GLY A 252 8.08 -22.47 17.34
C GLY A 252 8.56 -22.02 18.73
N GLN A 253 9.43 -21.01 18.82
CA GLN A 253 9.89 -20.41 20.09
C GLN A 253 8.86 -19.42 20.64
N LEU A 254 7.64 -19.90 20.91
CA LEU A 254 6.46 -19.08 21.22
C LEU A 254 6.65 -18.16 22.44
N GLN A 255 7.30 -18.64 23.50
CA GLN A 255 7.50 -17.86 24.73
C GLN A 255 8.41 -16.66 24.48
N LEU A 256 9.57 -16.87 23.85
CA LEU A 256 10.52 -15.80 23.50
C LEU A 256 9.88 -14.83 22.51
N GLY A 257 9.19 -15.37 21.49
CA GLY A 257 8.49 -14.57 20.50
C GLY A 257 7.44 -13.65 21.14
N SER A 258 6.57 -14.20 21.99
CA SER A 258 5.55 -13.42 22.71
C SER A 258 6.15 -12.32 23.61
N GLY A 259 7.31 -12.57 24.22
CA GLY A 259 8.02 -11.57 25.02
C GLY A 259 8.46 -10.36 24.19
N HIS A 260 9.01 -10.59 23.00
CA HIS A 260 9.37 -9.51 22.08
C HIS A 260 8.14 -8.75 21.57
N ILE A 261 7.07 -9.44 21.18
CA ILE A 261 5.80 -8.78 20.80
C ILE A 261 5.27 -7.91 21.94
N GLY A 262 5.34 -8.38 23.18
CA GLY A 262 4.91 -7.62 24.36
C GLY A 262 5.74 -6.35 24.58
N MET A 263 7.06 -6.41 24.39
CA MET A 263 7.94 -5.24 24.48
C MET A 263 7.61 -4.21 23.41
N GLY A 264 7.45 -4.63 22.15
CA GLY A 264 7.05 -3.75 21.04
C GLY A 264 5.72 -3.05 21.33
N LYS A 265 4.70 -3.82 21.73
CA LYS A 265 3.41 -3.27 22.12
C LYS A 265 3.50 -2.25 23.26
N THR A 266 4.35 -2.49 24.26
CA THR A 266 4.56 -1.54 25.36
C THR A 266 5.14 -0.22 24.85
N MET A 267 6.15 -0.27 23.98
CA MET A 267 6.73 0.92 23.36
C MET A 267 5.71 1.70 22.53
N GLU A 268 4.83 1.01 21.79
CA GLU A 268 3.73 1.66 21.08
C GLU A 268 2.75 2.35 22.02
N GLN A 269 2.34 1.68 23.11
CA GLN A 269 1.43 2.28 24.09
C GLN A 269 2.03 3.53 24.73
N ASP A 270 3.32 3.52 25.04
CA ASP A 270 3.98 4.68 25.63
C ASP A 270 4.14 5.82 24.63
N TYR A 271 4.39 5.51 23.34
CA TYR A 271 4.34 6.49 22.27
C TYR A 271 2.93 7.11 22.15
N LEU A 272 1.88 6.30 22.16
CA LEU A 272 0.49 6.77 22.06
C LEU A 272 0.12 7.68 23.23
N LYS A 273 0.43 7.29 24.48
CA LYS A 273 0.17 8.13 25.67
C LYS A 273 0.83 9.50 25.57
N THR A 274 2.05 9.55 25.06
CA THR A 274 2.83 10.79 24.98
C THR A 274 2.44 11.68 23.78
N HIS A 275 2.01 11.10 22.66
CA HIS A 275 1.78 11.83 21.41
C HIS A 275 0.30 12.04 21.06
N GLN A 276 -0.61 11.17 21.49
CA GLN A 276 -2.05 11.29 21.20
C GLN A 276 -2.84 12.09 22.24
N THR A 277 -2.27 12.38 23.42
CA THR A 277 -2.85 13.29 24.42
C THR A 277 -3.10 14.72 23.90
N ARG A 278 -2.61 15.05 22.70
CA ARG A 278 -2.72 16.38 22.09
C ARG A 278 -3.58 16.44 20.81
N LYS A 279 -4.15 15.34 20.33
CA LYS A 279 -4.91 15.32 19.07
C LYS A 279 -6.33 14.78 19.27
N ALA A 280 -7.31 15.44 18.66
CA ALA A 280 -8.66 14.93 18.58
C ALA A 280 -8.66 13.66 17.71
N THR A 281 -9.02 12.52 18.29
CA THR A 281 -9.13 11.26 17.59
C THR A 281 -10.50 11.18 16.90
N TYR A 282 -10.52 11.30 15.57
CA TYR A 282 -11.70 11.00 14.74
C TYR A 282 -11.89 9.49 14.53
N ASP A 283 -11.41 8.65 15.46
CA ASP A 283 -11.17 7.20 15.30
C ASP A 283 -12.45 6.34 15.29
N THR A 284 -13.62 6.97 15.28
CA THR A 284 -14.89 6.32 15.04
C THR A 284 -15.21 6.44 13.56
N ILE A 285 -15.11 5.34 12.83
CA ILE A 285 -15.87 5.19 11.58
C ILE A 285 -17.33 5.54 11.97
N PRO A 286 -17.94 6.59 11.41
CA PRO A 286 -19.34 6.87 11.70
C PRO A 286 -20.13 5.62 11.34
N VAL A 287 -20.95 5.13 12.27
CA VAL A 287 -21.83 3.98 12.05
C VAL A 287 -22.55 4.17 10.71
N PRO A 288 -22.59 3.14 9.83
CA PRO A 288 -23.30 3.25 8.56
C PRO A 288 -24.74 3.63 8.88
N LEU A 289 -25.21 4.75 8.32
CA LEU A 289 -26.61 5.15 8.47
C LEU A 289 -27.45 4.05 7.84
N GLN A 290 -28.34 3.43 8.62
CA GLN A 290 -29.12 2.27 8.20
C GLN A 290 -30.28 2.65 7.28
N ASP A 291 -30.54 3.96 7.08
CA ASP A 291 -31.74 4.47 6.41
C ASP A 291 -31.36 5.34 5.20
N PHE A 292 -31.20 4.71 4.05
CA PHE A 292 -30.90 5.36 2.76
C PHE A 292 -31.99 5.16 1.70
N ILE A 293 -33.15 4.59 2.09
CA ILE A 293 -34.25 4.30 1.17
C ILE A 293 -35.52 4.97 1.69
N TYR A 294 -35.92 6.07 1.06
CA TYR A 294 -37.31 6.52 0.96
C TYR A 294 -37.59 6.86 -0.49
#